data_AF-A0A118JS89-F1
#
_entry.id   AF-A0A118JS89-F1
#
_cell.length_a   1.000
_cell.length_b   1.000
_cell.length_c   1.000
_cell.angle_alpha   90.00
_cell.angle_beta   90.00
_cell.angle_gamma   90.00
#
_symmetry.space_group_name_H-M   'P 1'
#
loop_
_entity.id
_entity.type
_entity.pdbx_description
1 polymer ?
#
loop_
_entity_poly.entity_id
_entity_poly.type
_entity_poly.pdbx_seq_one_letter_code
_entity_poly.pdbx_strand_id
1 'polypeptide(L)'
;MVVITVPTYFNDSQRQSTKDAAKIAGLEVLRMINEPTAAAIAYALDKRTSSDGKINVLVFDLSGGIFDVSLLTTDGRGVIKVKATGGDTHLGGEDFDNRMVNHFVREFKRKHKEDLSGNRKALVWSG
;
A
#
# COMPACT_ATOMS: atom_id res chain seq x y z
N MET A 1 2.58 -1.06 23.33
CA MET A 1 3.55 -0.33 22.49
C MET A 1 3.52 -0.91 21.08
N VAL A 2 3.56 -0.07 20.04
CA VAL A 2 3.47 -0.47 18.63
C VAL A 2 4.43 0.32 17.73
N VAL A 3 4.80 -0.26 16.59
CA VAL A 3 5.42 0.45 15.47
C VAL A 3 4.42 0.43 14.32
N ILE A 4 4.18 1.59 13.70
CA ILE A 4 3.17 1.73 12.65
C ILE A 4 3.86 2.05 11.33
N THR A 5 3.49 1.33 10.27
CA THR A 5 3.90 1.65 8.90
C THR A 5 3.03 2.78 8.35
N VAL A 6 3.62 3.69 7.59
CA VAL A 6 2.89 4.74 6.88
C VAL A 6 3.41 4.89 5.46
N PRO A 7 2.58 5.40 4.52
CA PRO A 7 3.04 5.68 3.17
C PRO A 7 4.18 6.69 3.12
N THR A 8 5.04 6.59 2.12
CA THR A 8 6.23 7.46 1.96
C THR A 8 5.88 8.92 1.75
N TYR A 9 4.78 9.20 1.06
CA TYR A 9 4.29 10.54 0.73
C TYR A 9 3.46 11.19 1.85
N PHE A 10 3.21 10.49 2.97
CA PHE A 10 2.48 11.08 4.09
C PHE A 10 3.24 12.29 4.66
N ASN A 11 2.57 13.43 4.68
CA ASN A 11 3.07 14.64 5.31
C ASN A 11 2.95 14.58 6.85
N ASP A 12 3.49 15.59 7.53
CA ASP A 12 3.52 15.64 9.00
C ASP A 12 2.11 15.62 9.62
N SER A 13 1.13 16.28 8.99
CA SER A 13 -0.25 16.29 9.46
C SER A 13 -0.89 14.91 9.38
N GLN A 14 -0.73 14.20 8.27
CA GLN A 14 -1.26 12.84 8.09
C GLN A 14 -0.61 11.86 9.06
N ARG A 15 0.72 11.99 9.26
CA ARG A 15 1.48 11.22 10.25
C ARG A 15 1.01 11.47 11.68
N GLN A 16 0.68 12.72 12.02
CA GLN A 16 0.14 13.05 13.34
C GLN A 16 -1.26 12.47 13.52
N SER A 17 -2.13 12.58 12.52
CA SER A 17 -3.47 11.96 12.56
C SER A 17 -3.40 10.45 12.80
N THR A 18 -2.45 9.73 12.18
CA THR A 18 -2.26 8.30 12.44
C THR A 18 -1.84 8.01 13.88
N LYS A 19 -0.95 8.83 14.47
CA LYS A 19 -0.58 8.70 15.89
C LYS A 19 -1.74 8.98 16.83
N ASP A 20 -2.55 9.99 16.52
CA ASP A 20 -3.70 10.35 17.35
C ASP A 20 -4.75 9.22 17.31
N ALA A 21 -4.98 8.62 16.14
CA ALA A 21 -5.83 7.44 16.00
C ALA A 21 -5.31 6.26 16.85
N ALA A 22 -3.99 6.00 16.84
CA ALA A 22 -3.38 4.97 17.67
C ALA A 22 -3.56 5.26 19.17
N LYS A 23 -3.42 6.53 19.59
CA LYS A 23 -3.65 6.95 20.98
C LYS A 23 -5.11 6.74 21.40
N ILE A 24 -6.07 7.08 20.54
CA ILE A 24 -7.50 6.83 20.77
C ILE A 24 -7.76 5.32 20.95
N ALA A 25 -7.07 4.48 20.18
CA ALA A 25 -7.12 3.02 20.32
C ALA A 25 -6.35 2.48 21.55
N GLY A 26 -5.79 3.34 22.41
CA GLY A 26 -5.02 2.95 23.59
C GLY A 26 -3.63 2.40 23.29
N LEU A 27 -3.09 2.65 22.09
CA LEU A 27 -1.78 2.17 21.64
C LEU A 27 -0.72 3.27 21.76
N GLU A 28 0.36 2.97 22.47
CA GLU A 28 1.55 3.81 22.50
C GLU A 28 2.42 3.58 21.25
N VAL A 29 2.57 4.61 20.41
CA VAL A 29 3.36 4.55 19.17
C VAL A 29 4.83 4.84 19.46
N LEU A 30 5.68 3.81 19.36
CA LEU A 30 7.12 3.94 19.56
C LEU A 30 7.83 4.60 18.38
N ARG A 31 7.40 4.25 17.18
CA ARG A 31 8.00 4.73 15.94
C ARG A 31 6.99 4.61 14.82
N MET A 32 7.06 5.55 13.88
CA MET A 32 6.48 5.37 12.56
C MET A 32 7.60 5.11 11.56
N ILE A 33 7.38 4.15 10.66
CA ILE A 33 8.33 3.79 9.62
C ILE A 33 7.63 3.80 8.27
N ASN A 34 8.38 4.07 7.20
CA ASN A 34 7.80 4.03 5.86
C ASN A 34 7.54 2.58 5.44
N GLU A 35 6.41 2.31 4.82
CA GLU A 35 6.01 1.00 4.29
C GLU A 35 7.11 0.29 3.48
N PRO A 36 7.71 0.89 2.44
CA PRO A 36 8.74 0.20 1.67
C PRO A 36 10.03 -0.05 2.45
N THR A 37 10.29 0.75 3.49
CA THR A 37 11.42 0.49 4.39
C THR A 37 11.13 -0.70 5.29
N ALA A 38 9.90 -0.83 5.81
CA ALA A 38 9.48 -1.97 6.61
C ALA A 38 9.57 -3.28 5.80
N ALA A 39 9.06 -3.26 4.56
CA ALA A 39 9.16 -4.41 3.64
C ALA A 39 10.61 -4.78 3.35
N ALA A 40 11.48 -3.80 3.09
CA ALA A 40 12.90 -4.05 2.86
C ALA A 40 13.62 -4.59 4.12
N ILE A 41 13.26 -4.13 5.33
CA ILE A 41 13.78 -4.68 6.60
C ILE A 41 13.39 -6.15 6.71
N ALA A 42 12.12 -6.48 6.49
CA ALA A 42 11.64 -7.85 6.57
C ALA A 42 12.37 -8.76 5.58
N TYR A 43 12.51 -8.30 4.32
CA TYR A 43 13.26 -9.04 3.29
C TYR A 43 14.74 -9.20 3.65
N ALA A 44 15.39 -8.13 4.09
CA ALA A 44 16.80 -8.17 4.44
C ALA A 44 17.07 -9.13 5.61
N LEU A 45 16.22 -9.12 6.66
CA LEU A 45 16.34 -10.03 7.81
C LEU A 45 16.25 -11.50 7.40
N ASP A 46 15.36 -11.86 6.46
CA ASP A 46 15.28 -13.21 5.89
C ASP A 46 16.56 -13.60 5.14
N LYS A 47 17.12 -12.67 4.36
CA LYS A 47 18.28 -12.92 3.47
C LYS A 47 19.65 -12.79 4.14
N ARG A 48 19.75 -12.30 5.38
CA ARG A 48 21.04 -12.23 6.12
C ARG A 48 21.70 -13.59 6.33
N THR A 49 20.99 -14.69 6.12
CA THR A 49 21.54 -16.05 6.17
C THR A 49 22.42 -16.42 4.97
N SER A 50 22.38 -15.64 3.88
CA SER A 50 22.87 -16.11 2.57
C SER A 50 23.91 -15.22 1.87
N SER A 51 24.21 -14.00 2.34
CA SER A 51 25.14 -13.10 1.63
C SER A 51 25.70 -11.96 2.50
N ASP A 52 27.03 -11.82 2.57
CA ASP A 52 27.75 -10.67 3.19
C ASP A 52 27.78 -9.41 2.30
N GLY A 53 27.18 -9.47 1.10
CA GLY A 53 27.23 -8.42 0.08
C GLY A 53 26.16 -7.34 0.22
N LYS A 54 26.29 -6.27 -0.56
CA LYS A 54 25.21 -5.29 -0.78
C LYS A 54 24.11 -5.93 -1.62
N ILE A 55 22.86 -5.81 -1.17
CA ILE A 55 21.68 -6.30 -1.89
C ILE A 55 20.84 -5.08 -2.28
N ASN A 56 20.47 -5.01 -3.56
CA ASN A 56 19.49 -4.04 -4.03
C ASN A 56 18.10 -4.69 -4.01
N VAL A 57 17.13 -3.99 -3.42
CA VAL A 57 15.75 -4.44 -3.25
C VAL A 57 14.85 -3.44 -3.95
N LEU A 58 14.00 -3.93 -4.86
CA LEU A 58 12.90 -3.15 -5.42
C LEU A 58 11.63 -3.56 -4.68
N VAL A 59 11.04 -2.63 -3.94
CA VAL A 59 9.72 -2.81 -3.33
C VAL A 59 8.68 -2.27 -4.29
N PHE A 60 7.77 -3.14 -4.69
CA PHE A 60 6.59 -2.82 -5.48
C PHE A 60 5.38 -2.96 -4.58
N ASP A 61 4.67 -1.86 -4.34
CA ASP A 61 3.50 -1.80 -3.48
C ASP A 61 2.31 -1.29 -4.30
N LEU A 62 1.30 -2.14 -4.48
CA LEU A 62 0.06 -1.80 -5.17
C LEU A 62 -1.09 -2.04 -4.21
N SER A 63 -1.53 -0.95 -3.60
CA SER A 63 -2.59 -0.94 -2.59
C SER A 63 -3.97 -0.66 -3.22
N GLY A 64 -4.99 -0.49 -2.38
CA GLY A 64 -6.37 -0.23 -2.83
C GLY A 64 -6.54 1.07 -3.63
N GLY A 65 -5.74 2.11 -3.37
CA GLY A 65 -5.87 3.39 -4.10
C GLY A 65 -4.56 3.94 -4.65
N ILE A 66 -3.43 3.36 -4.26
CA ILE A 66 -2.11 3.96 -4.49
C ILE A 66 -1.10 2.90 -4.90
N PHE A 67 -0.24 3.29 -5.82
CA PHE A 67 0.85 2.50 -6.35
C PHE A 67 2.18 3.17 -6.02
N ASP A 68 3.06 2.49 -5.30
CA ASP A 68 4.39 2.98 -4.95
C ASP A 68 5.48 1.96 -5.35
N VAL A 69 6.60 2.49 -5.85
CA VAL A 69 7.81 1.73 -6.12
C VAL A 69 8.97 2.40 -5.43
N SER A 70 9.75 1.61 -4.67
CA SER A 70 10.96 2.10 -4.01
C SER A 70 12.13 1.19 -4.30
N LEU A 71 13.25 1.78 -4.71
CA LEU A 71 14.53 1.10 -4.82
C LEU A 71 15.33 1.36 -3.55
N LEU A 72 15.73 0.29 -2.87
CA LEU A 72 16.52 0.34 -1.65
C LEU A 72 17.80 -0.48 -1.83
N THR A 73 18.84 -0.12 -1.08
CA THR A 73 20.03 -0.95 -0.92
C THR A 73 20.19 -1.30 0.55
N THR A 74 20.41 -2.57 0.86
CA THR A 74 20.84 -3.03 2.18
C THR A 74 22.27 -3.56 2.12
N ASP A 75 23.06 -3.39 3.18
CA ASP A 75 24.36 -4.04 3.34
C ASP A 75 24.29 -5.19 4.35
N GLY A 76 25.36 -6.02 4.43
CA GLY A 76 25.46 -7.13 5.39
C GLY A 76 25.42 -6.70 6.87
N ARG A 77 25.57 -5.41 7.16
CA ARG A 77 25.42 -4.83 8.52
C ARG A 77 23.99 -4.39 8.81
N GLY A 78 23.08 -4.52 7.84
CA GLY A 78 21.67 -4.19 7.99
C GLY A 78 21.32 -2.73 7.77
N VAL A 79 22.22 -1.93 7.23
CA VAL A 79 21.94 -0.52 6.93
C VAL A 79 21.14 -0.46 5.64
N ILE A 80 19.93 0.11 5.71
CA ILE A 80 19.04 0.28 4.56
C ILE A 80 19.07 1.73 4.10
N LYS A 81 19.28 1.92 2.80
CA LYS A 81 19.25 3.24 2.16
C LYS A 81 18.26 3.24 1.00
N VAL A 82 17.27 4.12 1.07
CA VAL A 82 16.39 4.41 -0.06
C VAL A 82 17.18 5.15 -1.14
N LYS A 83 17.09 4.69 -2.39
CA LYS A 83 17.78 5.26 -3.55
C LYS A 83 16.86 6.10 -4.40
N ALA A 84 15.64 5.62 -4.60
CA ALA A 84 14.61 6.30 -5.35
C ALA A 84 13.24 5.79 -4.87
N THR A 85 12.25 6.67 -4.92
CA THR A 85 10.84 6.34 -4.72
C THR A 85 10.06 7.07 -5.81
N GLY A 86 9.10 6.39 -6.42
CA GLY A 86 8.16 6.94 -7.38
C GLY A 86 6.87 6.14 -7.33
N GLY A 87 5.85 6.56 -8.06
CA GLY A 87 4.53 5.92 -7.98
C GLY A 87 3.42 6.78 -8.56
N ASP A 88 2.20 6.32 -8.34
CA ASP A 88 0.96 7.01 -8.69
C ASP A 88 -0.02 6.97 -7.49
N THR A 89 -0.39 8.15 -7.00
CA THR A 89 -1.29 8.32 -5.85
C THR A 89 -2.77 8.18 -6.20
N HIS A 90 -3.09 7.89 -7.47
CA HIS A 90 -4.45 7.70 -7.97
C HIS A 90 -4.56 6.41 -8.81
N LEU A 91 -3.75 5.41 -8.47
CA LEU A 91 -3.78 4.10 -9.11
C LEU A 91 -3.73 3.01 -8.04
N GLY A 92 -4.77 2.21 -7.94
CA GLY A 92 -4.82 1.10 -7.01
C GLY A 92 -5.89 0.07 -7.36
N GLY A 93 -6.11 -0.88 -6.44
CA GLY A 93 -7.13 -1.92 -6.55
C GLY A 93 -8.52 -1.40 -6.92
N GLU A 94 -8.91 -0.22 -6.43
CA GLU A 94 -10.20 0.41 -6.73
C GLU A 94 -10.38 0.67 -8.23
N ASP A 95 -9.32 1.01 -8.97
CA ASP A 95 -9.38 1.16 -10.43
C ASP A 95 -9.68 -0.18 -11.13
N PHE A 96 -9.13 -1.27 -10.61
CA PHE A 96 -9.40 -2.62 -11.12
C PHE A 96 -10.84 -3.02 -10.83
N ASP A 97 -11.31 -2.80 -9.61
CA ASP A 97 -12.68 -3.07 -9.19
C ASP A 97 -13.66 -2.26 -10.04
N ASN A 98 -13.42 -0.96 -10.22
CA ASN A 98 -14.24 -0.08 -11.04
C ASN A 98 -14.27 -0.53 -12.51
N ARG A 99 -13.13 -0.93 -13.08
CA ARG A 99 -13.09 -1.48 -14.46
C ARG A 99 -13.87 -2.77 -14.58
N MET A 100 -13.78 -3.64 -13.58
CA MET A 100 -14.47 -4.93 -13.54
C MET A 100 -16.00 -4.73 -13.42
N VAL A 101 -16.45 -3.89 -12.49
CA VAL A 101 -17.87 -3.53 -12.34
C VAL A 101 -18.41 -2.95 -13.65
N ASN A 102 -17.70 -1.98 -14.25
CA ASN A 102 -18.12 -1.37 -15.51
C ASN A 102 -18.21 -2.39 -16.67
N HIS A 103 -17.30 -3.37 -16.71
CA HIS A 103 -17.37 -4.46 -17.69
C HIS A 103 -18.64 -5.29 -17.49
N PHE A 104 -18.94 -5.72 -16.27
CA PHE A 104 -20.10 -6.54 -15.98
C PHE A 104 -21.42 -5.79 -16.14
N VAL A 105 -21.49 -4.50 -15.82
CA VAL A 105 -22.68 -3.66 -16.10
C VAL A 105 -22.98 -3.63 -17.60
N ARG A 106 -21.97 -3.45 -18.45
CA ARG A 106 -22.15 -3.48 -19.92
C ARG A 106 -22.62 -4.84 -20.42
N GLU A 107 -22.01 -5.92 -19.93
CA GLU A 107 -22.40 -7.28 -20.30
C GLU A 107 -23.82 -7.63 -19.86
N PHE A 108 -24.22 -7.19 -18.65
CA PHE A 108 -25.58 -7.38 -18.15
C PHE A 108 -26.60 -6.65 -19.01
N LYS A 109 -26.33 -5.37 -19.35
CA LYS A 109 -27.18 -4.59 -20.27
C LYS A 109 -27.32 -5.24 -21.64
N ARG A 110 -26.24 -5.83 -22.17
CA ARG A 110 -26.27 -6.55 -23.45
C ARG A 110 -27.12 -7.82 -23.39
N LYS A 111 -27.02 -8.62 -22.31
CA LYS A 111 -27.71 -9.91 -22.19
C LYS A 111 -29.16 -9.78 -21.74
N HIS A 112 -29.45 -8.87 -20.82
CA HIS A 112 -30.75 -8.77 -20.14
C HIS A 112 -31.54 -7.51 -20.52
N LYS A 113 -30.96 -6.58 -21.30
CA LYS A 113 -31.57 -5.30 -21.70
C LYS A 113 -31.95 -4.39 -20.54
N GLU A 114 -31.44 -4.66 -19.35
CA GLU A 114 -31.63 -3.87 -18.13
C GLU A 114 -30.34 -3.14 -17.76
N ASP A 115 -30.46 -1.91 -17.24
CA ASP A 115 -29.32 -1.07 -16.89
C ASP A 115 -29.14 -0.98 -15.37
N LEU A 116 -28.06 -1.58 -14.86
CA LEU A 116 -27.74 -1.59 -13.44
C LEU A 116 -26.96 -0.35 -12.97
N SER A 117 -26.54 0.54 -13.88
CA SER A 117 -25.69 1.70 -13.56
C SER A 117 -26.30 2.67 -12.55
N GLY A 118 -27.64 2.73 -12.45
CA GLY A 118 -28.34 3.56 -11.47
C GLY A 118 -28.57 2.89 -10.11
N ASN A 119 -28.31 1.59 -9.97
CA ASN A 119 -28.67 0.84 -8.78
C ASN A 119 -27.47 0.69 -7.83
N ARG A 120 -27.35 1.63 -6.88
CA ARG A 120 -26.25 1.65 -5.90
C ARG A 120 -26.14 0.35 -5.08
N LYS A 121 -27.26 -0.33 -4.78
CA LYS A 121 -27.25 -1.61 -4.07
C LYS A 121 -26.72 -2.77 -4.93
N ALA A 122 -26.89 -2.69 -6.24
CA ALA A 122 -26.37 -3.69 -7.18
C ALA A 122 -24.89 -3.48 -7.50
N LEU A 123 -24.37 -2.26 -7.33
CA LEU A 123 -23.01 -1.87 -7.71
C LEU A 123 -22.02 -1.87 -6.55
N VAL A 124 -22.49 -1.77 -5.30
CA VAL A 124 -21.61 -1.64 -4.13
C VAL A 124 -21.98 -2.69 -3.10
N TRP A 125 -20.99 -3.44 -2.63
CA TRP A 125 -21.17 -4.38 -1.53
C TRP A 125 -21.53 -3.61 -0.25
N SER A 126 -22.76 -3.79 0.22
CA SER A 126 -23.27 -3.18 1.46
C SER A 126 -23.03 -4.18 2.60
N GLY A 127 -21.79 -4.26 3.07
CA GLY A 127 -21.38 -5.05 4.23
C GLY A 127 -21.20 -4.17 5.45
#